data_AF-A0A7S4HZS3-F1
#
_entry.id   AF-A0A7S4HZS3-F1
#
_cell.length_a   1.000
_cell.length_b   1.000
_cell.length_c   1.000
_cell.angle_alpha   90.00
_cell.angle_beta   90.00
_cell.angle_gamma   90.00
#
_symmetry.space_group_name_H-M   'P 1'
#
loop_
_entity.id
_entity.type
_entity.pdbx_description
1 polymer ?
#
loop_
_entity_poly.entity_id
_entity_poly.type
_entity_poly.pdbx_seq_one_letter_code
_entity_poly.pdbx_strand_id
1 'polypeptide(L)'
;MLTGDVWHGCQNAVYYVAQALFHSSINLEQLLEEGKVFTDQLEGYGLHDVRDVNLLMLQAMVNLMGQSSDPMELTGELINQEELLATDNYQAIVLVYHIRLWLAVFFQRHEIAGSIIREFG
;
A
#
# COMPACT_ATOMS: atom_id res chain seq x y z
N MET A 1 -25.57 -4.69 3.03
CA MET A 1 -25.01 -3.51 3.71
C MET A 1 -24.16 -4.04 4.86
N LEU A 2 -22.84 -3.95 4.76
CA LEU A 2 -21.95 -4.37 5.86
C LEU A 2 -22.22 -3.49 7.08
N THR A 3 -22.14 -4.07 8.28
CA THR A 3 -22.23 -3.28 9.52
C THR A 3 -21.00 -2.36 9.61
N GLY A 4 -21.16 -1.19 10.23
CA GLY A 4 -20.07 -0.22 10.40
C GLY A 4 -18.84 -0.80 11.13
N ASP A 5 -19.04 -1.87 11.91
CA ASP A 5 -18.00 -2.61 12.60
C ASP A 5 -17.09 -3.39 11.65
N VAL A 6 -17.65 -4.02 10.61
CA VAL A 6 -16.85 -4.77 9.63
C VAL A 6 -15.99 -3.80 8.81
N TRP A 7 -16.56 -2.66 8.42
CA TRP A 7 -15.80 -1.61 7.72
C TRP A 7 -14.63 -1.08 8.57
N HIS A 8 -14.86 -0.77 9.85
CA HIS A 8 -13.79 -0.34 10.76
C HIS A 8 -12.74 -1.44 10.99
N GLY A 9 -13.17 -2.69 11.12
CA GLY A 9 -12.26 -3.83 11.25
C GLY A 9 -11.34 -3.95 10.04
N CYS A 10 -11.89 -3.78 8.83
CA CYS A 10 -11.12 -3.81 7.59
C CYS A 10 -10.08 -2.69 7.50
N GLN A 11 -10.42 -1.46 7.90
CA GLN A 11 -9.46 -0.36 7.92
C GLN A 11 -8.29 -0.63 8.88
N ASN A 12 -8.58 -1.13 10.09
CA ASN A 12 -7.55 -1.45 11.07
C ASN A 12 -6.62 -2.58 10.60
N ALA A 13 -7.15 -3.56 9.86
CA ALA A 13 -6.34 -4.62 9.26
C ALA A 13 -5.32 -4.06 8.26
N VAL A 14 -5.71 -3.09 7.42
CA VAL A 14 -4.77 -2.42 6.49
C VAL A 14 -3.70 -1.61 7.24
N TYR A 15 -4.06 -0.94 8.35
CA TYR A 15 -3.07 -0.27 9.19
C TYR A 15 -2.11 -1.25 9.89
N TYR A 16 -2.56 -2.46 10.22
CA TYR A 16 -1.67 -3.51 10.72
C TYR A 16 -0.64 -3.94 9.67
N VAL A 17 -1.07 -4.16 8.42
CA VAL A 17 -0.19 -4.42 7.27
C VAL A 17 0.85 -3.30 7.12
N ALA A 18 0.42 -2.05 7.29
CA ALA A 18 1.30 -0.88 7.33
C ALA A 18 2.35 -0.96 8.43
N GLN A 19 1.95 -1.24 9.66
CA GLN A 19 2.90 -1.34 10.78
C GLN A 19 3.88 -2.50 10.57
N ALA A 20 3.39 -3.65 10.11
CA ALA A 20 4.21 -4.82 9.89
C ALA A 20 5.30 -4.61 8.83
N LEU A 21 5.08 -3.76 7.83
CA LEU A 21 6.13 -3.30 6.90
C LEU A 21 7.32 -2.62 7.60
N PHE A 22 7.08 -1.91 8.70
CA PHE A 22 8.11 -1.16 9.43
C PHE A 22 8.74 -1.93 10.58
N HIS A 23 8.11 -3.00 11.04
CA HIS A 23 8.60 -3.79 12.17
C HIS A 23 9.28 -5.07 11.67
N SER A 24 10.60 -5.14 11.83
CA SER A 24 11.50 -6.20 11.32
C SER A 24 11.28 -7.61 11.87
N SER A 25 10.23 -7.83 12.67
CA SER A 25 9.92 -9.11 13.30
C SER A 25 8.92 -9.97 12.53
N ILE A 26 8.31 -9.45 11.46
CA ILE A 26 7.27 -10.16 10.69
C ILE A 26 7.85 -10.60 9.34
N ASN A 27 7.55 -11.84 8.95
CA ASN A 27 7.90 -12.37 7.64
C ASN A 27 7.01 -11.73 6.57
N LEU A 28 7.61 -10.89 5.71
CA LEU A 28 6.90 -10.18 4.65
C LEU A 28 6.27 -11.12 3.61
N GLU A 29 6.86 -12.29 3.34
CA GLU A 29 6.27 -13.26 2.40
C GLU A 29 4.96 -13.82 2.94
N GLN A 30 4.92 -14.19 4.23
CA GLN A 30 3.70 -14.69 4.86
C GLN A 30 2.62 -13.61 4.85
N LEU A 31 2.98 -12.37 5.21
CA LEU A 31 2.03 -11.27 5.28
C LEU A 31 1.51 -10.87 3.89
N LEU A 32 2.34 -10.98 2.85
CA LEU A 32 1.91 -10.76 1.47
C LEU A 32 0.81 -11.75 1.07
N GLU A 33 0.99 -13.03 1.38
CA GLU A 33 0.00 -14.07 1.05
C GLU A 33 -1.30 -13.90 1.84
N GLU A 34 -1.22 -13.64 3.15
CA GLU A 34 -2.41 -13.33 3.97
C GLU A 34 -3.12 -12.07 3.49
N GLY A 35 -2.36 -11.05 3.08
CA GLY A 35 -2.86 -9.81 2.53
C GLY A 35 -3.60 -9.98 1.21
N LYS A 36 -3.11 -10.84 0.30
CA LYS A 36 -3.81 -11.17 -0.95
C LYS A 36 -5.18 -11.81 -0.68
N VAL A 37 -5.23 -12.78 0.25
CA VAL A 37 -6.50 -13.40 0.66
C VAL A 37 -7.46 -12.34 1.23
N PHE A 38 -6.94 -11.39 2.01
CA PHE A 38 -7.74 -10.31 2.54
C PHE A 38 -8.25 -9.34 1.45
N THR A 39 -7.45 -9.05 0.43
CA THR A 39 -7.88 -8.28 -0.75
C THR A 39 -9.10 -8.91 -1.42
N ASP A 40 -9.10 -10.22 -1.64
CA ASP A 40 -10.23 -10.93 -2.25
C ASP A 40 -11.51 -10.81 -1.40
N GLN A 41 -11.37 -10.81 -0.08
CA GLN A 41 -12.49 -10.60 0.84
C GLN A 41 -13.04 -9.17 0.74
N LEU A 42 -12.16 -8.16 0.68
CA LEU A 42 -12.56 -6.75 0.50
C LEU A 42 -13.32 -6.55 -0.80
N GLU A 43 -12.90 -7.21 -1.88
CA GLU A 43 -13.62 -7.21 -3.15
C GLU A 43 -15.01 -7.86 -3.02
N GLY A 44 -15.10 -9.03 -2.38
CA GLY A 44 -16.38 -9.69 -2.11
C GLY A 44 -17.34 -8.88 -1.24
N TYR A 45 -16.80 -7.97 -0.43
CA TYR A 45 -17.54 -7.02 0.39
C TYR A 45 -17.90 -5.70 -0.33
N GLY A 46 -17.41 -5.48 -1.55
CA GLY A 46 -17.60 -4.22 -2.28
C GLY A 46 -16.87 -3.04 -1.63
N LEU A 47 -15.81 -3.30 -0.86
CA LEU A 47 -15.01 -2.29 -0.16
C LEU A 47 -13.80 -1.87 -1.01
N HIS A 48 -14.06 -1.43 -2.24
CA HIS A 48 -13.03 -1.16 -3.25
C HIS A 48 -12.00 -0.11 -2.78
N ASP A 49 -12.42 0.94 -2.05
CA ASP A 49 -11.49 1.94 -1.52
C ASP A 49 -10.48 1.33 -0.52
N VAL A 50 -10.94 0.43 0.34
CA VAL A 50 -10.07 -0.24 1.34
C VAL A 50 -9.19 -1.30 0.65
N ARG A 51 -9.75 -1.98 -0.35
CA ARG A 51 -9.02 -2.92 -1.21
C ARG A 51 -7.82 -2.25 -1.87
N ASP A 52 -8.03 -1.09 -2.48
CA ASP A 52 -6.99 -0.36 -3.21
C ASP A 52 -5.86 0.11 -2.29
N VAL A 53 -6.21 0.58 -1.09
CA VAL A 53 -5.24 0.88 -0.04
C VAL A 53 -4.46 -0.37 0.36
N ASN A 54 -5.12 -1.52 0.53
CA ASN A 54 -4.42 -2.78 0.85
C ASN A 54 -3.45 -3.19 -0.28
N LEU A 55 -3.90 -3.13 -1.54
CA LEU A 55 -3.08 -3.45 -2.71
C LEU A 55 -1.82 -2.58 -2.81
N LEU A 56 -1.91 -1.29 -2.52
CA LEU A 56 -0.75 -0.40 -2.43
C LEU A 56 0.28 -0.88 -1.40
N MET A 57 -0.20 -1.30 -0.22
CA MET A 57 0.68 -1.79 0.85
C MET A 57 1.35 -3.11 0.47
N LEU A 58 0.63 -4.02 -0.17
CA LEU A 58 1.19 -5.29 -0.66
C LEU A 58 2.22 -5.06 -1.77
N GLN A 59 1.97 -4.13 -2.69
CA GLN A 59 2.96 -3.77 -3.71
C GLN A 59 4.22 -3.16 -3.06
N ALA A 60 4.07 -2.35 -2.01
CA ALA A 60 5.23 -1.87 -1.24
C ALA A 60 6.04 -3.01 -0.61
N MET A 61 5.39 -4.08 -0.13
CA MET A 61 6.08 -5.29 0.36
C MET A 61 6.88 -5.97 -0.75
N VAL A 62 6.28 -6.15 -1.92
CA VAL A 62 6.95 -6.72 -3.11
C VAL A 62 8.20 -5.89 -3.45
N ASN A 63 8.09 -4.57 -3.41
CA ASN A 63 9.22 -3.67 -3.63
C ASN A 63 10.33 -3.87 -2.58
N LEU A 64 9.99 -3.92 -1.29
CA LEU A 64 10.95 -4.14 -0.20
C LEU A 64 11.64 -5.50 -0.26
N MET A 65 10.96 -6.54 -0.76
CA MET A 65 11.54 -7.86 -0.99
C MET A 65 12.47 -7.92 -2.21
N GLY A 66 12.61 -6.83 -2.97
CA GLY A 66 13.45 -6.77 -4.17
C GLY A 66 12.85 -7.51 -5.37
N GLN A 67 11.53 -7.73 -5.36
CA GLN A 67 10.81 -8.45 -6.41
C GLN A 67 10.20 -7.52 -7.48
N SER A 68 10.31 -6.19 -7.30
CA SER A 68 9.89 -5.20 -8.30
C SER A 68 11.04 -4.78 -9.22
N SER A 69 10.71 -4.47 -10.49
CA SER A 69 11.66 -3.91 -11.47
C SER A 69 12.09 -2.48 -11.13
N ASP A 70 11.21 -1.70 -10.51
CA ASP A 70 11.54 -0.39 -9.93
C ASP A 70 11.02 -0.36 -8.48
N PRO A 71 11.92 -0.37 -7.47
CA PRO A 71 11.50 -0.34 -6.07
C PRO A 71 10.79 0.96 -5.67
N MET A 72 10.84 2.03 -6.49
CA MET A 72 10.20 3.32 -6.23
C MET A 72 8.82 3.46 -6.86
N GLU A 73 8.46 2.56 -7.77
CA GLU A 73 7.17 2.57 -8.45
C GLU A 73 6.22 1.60 -7.75
N LEU A 74 5.02 2.07 -7.39
CA LEU A 74 3.97 1.23 -6.83
C LEU A 74 3.15 0.55 -7.91
N THR A 75 3.65 0.51 -9.14
CA THR A 75 3.06 -0.23 -10.24
C THR A 75 3.70 -1.62 -10.30
N GLY A 76 2.87 -2.65 -10.40
CA GLY A 76 3.35 -4.03 -10.51
C GLY A 76 2.21 -5.01 -10.76
N GLU A 77 2.43 -6.26 -10.37
CA GLU A 77 1.45 -7.34 -10.52
C GLU A 77 0.15 -7.07 -9.74
N LEU A 78 0.23 -6.33 -8.63
CA LEU A 78 -0.89 -6.17 -7.70
C LEU A 78 -1.69 -4.89 -7.93
N ILE A 79 -1.07 -3.83 -8.45
CA ILE A 79 -1.74 -2.55 -8.62
C ILE A 79 -1.07 -1.71 -9.70
N ASN A 80 -1.86 -0.86 -10.36
CA ASN A 80 -1.37 0.16 -11.26
C ASN A 80 -1.47 1.53 -10.58
N GLN A 81 -0.32 2.15 -10.32
CA GLN A 81 -0.26 3.44 -9.64
C GLN A 81 -0.97 4.53 -10.45
N GLU A 82 -0.85 4.53 -11.79
CA GLU A 82 -1.44 5.56 -12.65
C GLU A 82 -2.98 5.49 -12.64
N GLU A 83 -3.53 4.27 -12.65
CA GLU A 83 -4.97 4.07 -12.53
C GLU A 83 -5.50 4.60 -11.20
N LEU A 84 -4.77 4.35 -10.11
CA LEU A 84 -5.16 4.81 -8.78
C LEU A 84 -5.05 6.34 -8.65
N LEU A 85 -4.01 6.95 -9.24
CA LEU A 85 -3.84 8.40 -9.29
C LEU A 85 -4.90 9.09 -10.16
N ALA A 86 -5.54 8.36 -11.09
CA ALA A 86 -6.64 8.86 -11.90
C ALA A 86 -8.02 8.79 -11.21
N THR A 87 -8.11 8.22 -10.01
CA THR A 87 -9.35 8.16 -9.23
C THR A 87 -9.58 9.45 -8.41
N ASP A 88 -10.81 9.64 -7.92
CA ASP A 88 -11.13 10.70 -6.96
C ASP A 88 -10.82 10.30 -5.49
N ASN A 89 -10.18 9.14 -5.27
CA ASN A 89 -9.88 8.66 -3.92
C ASN A 89 -8.64 9.38 -3.37
N TYR A 90 -8.87 10.56 -2.79
CA TYR A 90 -7.84 11.41 -2.20
C TYR A 90 -6.97 10.68 -1.17
N GLN A 91 -7.55 9.77 -0.37
CA GLN A 91 -6.79 9.01 0.63
C GLN A 91 -5.78 8.07 -0.03
N ALA A 92 -6.20 7.36 -1.08
CA ALA A 92 -5.33 6.46 -1.83
C ALA A 92 -4.21 7.24 -2.54
N ILE A 93 -4.54 8.40 -3.12
CA ILE A 93 -3.55 9.31 -3.73
C ILE A 93 -2.50 9.76 -2.72
N VAL A 94 -2.92 10.28 -1.56
CA VAL A 94 -2.00 10.72 -0.49
C VAL A 94 -1.12 9.56 -0.04
N LEU A 95 -1.69 8.36 0.05
CA LEU A 95 -0.97 7.17 0.49
C LEU A 95 0.09 6.72 -0.53
N VAL A 96 -0.17 6.82 -1.84
CA VAL A 96 0.85 6.59 -2.88
C VAL A 96 2.10 7.42 -2.60
N TYR A 97 1.95 8.72 -2.38
CA TYR A 97 3.10 9.59 -2.13
C TYR A 97 3.80 9.27 -0.81
N HIS A 98 3.05 8.95 0.25
CA HIS A 98 3.63 8.55 1.53
C HIS A 98 4.44 7.26 1.43
N ILE A 99 3.91 6.23 0.78
CA ILE A 99 4.62 4.96 0.60
C ILE A 99 5.85 5.17 -0.27
N ARG A 100 5.75 5.94 -1.37
CA ARG A 100 6.91 6.26 -2.21
C ARG A 100 7.99 7.00 -1.44
N LEU A 101 7.62 7.91 -0.54
CA LEU A 101 8.56 8.58 0.36
C LEU A 101 9.26 7.57 1.28
N TRP A 102 8.51 6.64 1.88
CA TRP A 102 9.09 5.58 2.72
C TRP A 102 10.07 4.71 1.96
N LEU A 103 9.68 4.22 0.79
CA LEU A 103 10.54 3.40 -0.07
C LEU A 103 11.80 4.19 -0.47
N ALA A 104 11.66 5.47 -0.84
CA ALA A 104 12.80 6.32 -1.17
C ALA A 104 13.79 6.45 -0.01
N VAL A 105 13.30 6.52 1.24
CA VAL A 105 14.17 6.52 2.43
C VAL A 105 14.82 5.14 2.62
N PHE A 106 14.07 4.04 2.57
CA PHE A 106 14.61 2.68 2.72
C PHE A 106 15.70 2.34 1.70
N PHE A 107 15.50 2.70 0.44
CA PHE A 107 16.43 2.46 -0.65
C PHE A 107 17.46 3.59 -0.85
N GLN A 108 17.55 4.53 0.11
CA GLN A 108 18.52 5.64 0.13
C GLN A 108 18.47 6.53 -1.12
N ARG A 109 17.29 6.68 -1.74
CA ARG A 109 17.01 7.56 -2.88
C ARG A 109 16.58 8.95 -2.40
N HIS A 110 17.46 9.63 -1.66
CA HIS A 110 17.13 10.89 -0.97
C HIS A 110 16.68 12.01 -1.92
N GLU A 111 17.14 12.04 -3.17
CA GLU A 111 16.69 13.03 -4.16
C GLU A 111 15.20 12.90 -4.50
N ILE A 112 14.73 11.65 -4.64
CA ILE A 112 13.32 11.33 -4.88
C ILE A 112 12.48 11.71 -3.66
N ALA A 113 12.93 11.33 -2.47
CA ALA A 113 12.29 11.71 -1.21
C ALA A 113 12.14 13.24 -1.09
N GLY A 114 13.21 13.98 -1.36
CA GLY A 114 13.19 15.44 -1.35
C GLY A 114 12.26 16.06 -2.40
N SER A 115 12.10 15.42 -3.55
CA SER A 115 11.14 15.86 -4.58
C SER A 115 9.70 15.69 -4.11
N ILE A 116 9.35 14.53 -3.56
CA ILE A 116 8.00 14.23 -3.06
C ILE A 116 7.61 15.22 -1.94
N ILE A 117 8.52 15.49 -1.00
CA ILE A 117 8.27 16.45 0.09
C ILE A 117 8.00 17.86 -0.45
N ARG A 118 8.69 18.31 -1.49
CA ARG A 118 8.44 19.66 -2.06
C ARG A 118 7.11 19.79 -2.76
N GLU A 119 6.59 18.69 -3.29
CA GLU A 119 5.35 18.66 -4.05
C GLU A 119 4.11 18.52 -3.14
N PHE A 120 4.25 17.84 -1.99
CA PHE A 120 3.13 17.46 -1.12
C PHE A 120 3.29 17.77 0.38
N GLY A 121 4.41 18.33 0.82
CA GLY A 121 4.73 18.62 2.22
C GLY A 121 4.59 20.07 2.65
#